data_AF-A0A3B9FRP6-F1
#
_entry.id   AF-A0A3B9FRP6-F1
#
_cell.length_a   1.000
_cell.length_b   1.000
_cell.length_c   1.000
_cell.angle_alpha   90.00
_cell.angle_beta   90.00
_cell.angle_gamma   90.00
#
_symmetry.space_group_name_H-M   'P 1'
#
loop_
_entity.id
_entity.type
_entity.pdbx_description
1 polymer ?
#
loop_
_entity_poly.entity_id
_entity_poly.type
_entity_poly.pdbx_seq_one_letter_code
_entity_poly.pdbx_strand_id
1 'polypeptide(L)'
;MEQVRASEMILNDDGSVYHLHLKPDHIADTIITVGDPDRVDSVSRHFDRIEFKGVKREFVTHTGYIGQKRLTVLSTGIGPDNIDIVLNELDMLANMDLENRQVRKVHKTLTIIRLGTSGTICSDIPVHSLIVSDGAAGLDNLLHFYHAEKTEEETAMEQAFNSWMDLPSGIVPYFFLADKELVQAFGSGFTSGITLTAPG
;
A
#
# COMPACT_ATOMS: atom_id res chain seq x y z
N MET A 1 28.06 6.40 -6.75
CA MET A 1 26.63 6.04 -6.64
C MET A 1 26.15 5.87 -8.07
N GLU A 2 25.57 4.72 -8.38
CA GLU A 2 25.13 4.40 -9.75
C GLU A 2 23.92 5.28 -10.10
N GLN A 3 23.96 5.90 -11.27
CA GLN A 3 22.89 6.78 -11.74
C GLN A 3 21.81 5.92 -12.42
N VAL A 4 20.56 6.08 -11.98
CA VAL A 4 19.42 5.29 -12.50
C VAL A 4 19.10 5.76 -13.92
N ARG A 5 18.84 4.81 -14.83
CA ARG A 5 18.59 5.13 -16.24
C ARG A 5 17.26 5.87 -16.41
N ALA A 6 17.15 6.69 -17.45
CA ALA A 6 15.92 7.40 -17.75
C ALA A 6 14.71 6.47 -18.01
N SER A 7 14.96 5.29 -18.56
CA SER A 7 13.94 4.25 -18.78
C SER A 7 13.45 3.59 -17.49
N GLU A 8 14.23 3.68 -16.41
CA GLU A 8 13.93 3.07 -15.11
C GLU A 8 13.33 4.10 -14.13
N MET A 9 13.52 5.40 -14.40
CA MET A 9 12.98 6.51 -13.64
C MET A 9 12.29 7.50 -14.57
N ILE A 10 11.01 7.24 -14.82
CA ILE A 10 10.15 8.08 -15.66
C ILE A 10 9.58 9.20 -14.79
N LEU A 11 9.83 10.44 -15.18
CA LEU A 11 9.35 11.64 -14.51
C LEU A 11 8.58 12.51 -15.51
N ASN A 12 7.64 13.30 -15.00
CA ASN A 12 6.99 14.35 -15.79
C ASN A 12 7.91 15.57 -15.96
N ASP A 13 7.56 16.47 -16.88
CA ASP A 13 8.33 17.68 -17.17
C ASP A 13 8.51 18.60 -15.96
N ASP A 14 7.61 18.54 -14.97
CA ASP A 14 7.67 19.31 -13.73
C ASP A 14 8.52 18.65 -12.62
N GLY A 15 9.12 17.49 -12.91
CA GLY A 15 9.95 16.71 -11.99
C GLY A 15 9.17 15.79 -11.04
N SER A 16 7.85 15.66 -11.20
CA SER A 16 7.04 14.72 -10.42
C SER A 16 7.12 13.29 -10.95
N VAL A 17 6.81 12.31 -10.10
CA VAL A 17 6.67 10.89 -10.51
C VAL A 17 5.52 10.72 -11.49
N TYR A 18 5.66 9.75 -12.40
CA TYR A 18 4.88 9.68 -13.63
C TYR A 18 3.37 9.53 -13.40
N HIS A 19 2.93 8.57 -12.59
CA HIS A 19 1.51 8.24 -12.40
C HIS A 19 0.85 9.10 -11.32
N LEU A 20 1.48 9.21 -10.15
CA LEU A 20 0.90 9.92 -8.99
C LEU A 20 0.98 11.44 -9.16
N HIS A 21 1.87 11.94 -10.02
CA HIS A 21 2.09 13.38 -10.24
C HIS A 21 2.49 14.11 -8.93
N LEU A 22 3.31 13.43 -8.11
CA LEU A 22 3.78 13.90 -6.80
C LEU A 22 5.28 14.22 -6.80
N LYS A 23 5.69 15.08 -5.88
CA LYS A 23 7.08 15.40 -5.56
C LYS A 23 7.37 14.95 -4.12
N PRO A 24 8.65 14.78 -3.72
CA PRO A 24 8.99 14.27 -2.39
C PRO A 24 8.32 15.03 -1.24
N ASP A 25 8.22 16.35 -1.34
CA ASP A 25 7.60 17.19 -0.31
C ASP A 25 6.07 17.08 -0.27
N HIS A 26 5.43 16.41 -1.24
CA HIS A 26 3.98 16.21 -1.25
C HIS A 26 3.52 15.04 -0.36
N ILE A 27 4.43 14.16 0.10
CA ILE A 27 4.08 12.98 0.91
C ILE A 27 4.65 13.06 2.33
N ALA A 28 3.92 12.51 3.28
CA ALA A 28 4.34 12.28 4.66
C ALA A 28 4.89 10.86 4.85
N ASP A 29 5.50 10.63 6.02
CA ASP A 29 6.09 9.34 6.37
C ASP A 29 5.02 8.29 6.71
N THR A 30 3.82 8.74 7.10
CA THR A 30 2.67 7.87 7.37
C THR A 30 1.60 8.14 6.33
N ILE A 31 1.28 7.10 5.56
CA ILE A 31 0.41 7.17 4.38
C ILE A 31 -0.77 6.21 4.58
N ILE A 32 -1.97 6.75 4.47
CA ILE A 32 -3.22 5.99 4.43
C ILE A 32 -3.60 5.81 2.96
N THR A 33 -3.61 4.58 2.49
CA THR A 33 -4.10 4.27 1.14
C THR A 33 -5.58 3.91 1.17
N VAL A 34 -6.34 4.36 0.18
CA VAL A 34 -7.75 4.01 0.01
C VAL A 34 -7.99 3.54 -1.42
N GLY A 35 -8.98 2.68 -1.67
CA GLY A 35 -9.29 2.28 -3.04
C GLY A 35 -9.97 3.42 -3.82
N ASP A 36 -11.08 3.91 -3.26
CA ASP A 36 -11.96 4.91 -3.85
C ASP A 36 -11.38 6.34 -3.74
N PRO A 37 -11.24 7.09 -4.85
CA PRO A 37 -10.84 8.50 -4.84
C PRO A 37 -11.66 9.40 -3.91
N ASP A 38 -12.98 9.19 -3.84
CA ASP A 38 -13.87 10.03 -3.02
C ASP A 38 -13.65 9.79 -1.52
N ARG A 39 -13.02 8.66 -1.17
CA ARG A 39 -12.64 8.36 0.21
C ARG A 39 -11.49 9.23 0.70
N VAL A 40 -10.70 9.83 -0.18
CA VAL A 40 -9.60 10.72 0.21
C VAL A 40 -10.13 11.97 0.92
N ASP A 41 -11.15 12.63 0.37
CA ASP A 41 -11.83 13.74 1.04
C ASP A 41 -12.52 13.29 2.34
N SER A 42 -13.15 12.10 2.33
CA SER A 42 -13.83 11.55 3.50
C SER A 42 -12.90 11.30 4.69
N VAL A 43 -11.66 10.88 4.45
CA VAL A 43 -10.64 10.71 5.51
C VAL A 43 -10.02 12.05 5.87
N SER A 44 -9.58 12.83 4.88
CA SER A 44 -8.85 14.09 5.11
C SER A 44 -9.70 15.20 5.71
N ARG A 45 -11.04 15.11 5.71
CA ARG A 45 -11.91 16.03 6.47
C ARG A 45 -11.64 16.01 7.99
N HIS A 46 -11.01 14.95 8.48
CA HIS A 46 -10.60 14.81 9.88
C HIS A 46 -9.24 15.44 10.18
N PHE A 47 -8.56 16.03 9.18
CA PHE A 47 -7.31 16.73 9.38
C PHE A 47 -7.58 18.13 9.92
N ASP A 48 -6.71 18.61 10.81
CA ASP A 48 -6.76 19.98 11.33
C ASP A 48 -6.43 21.00 10.24
N ARG A 49 -5.54 20.61 9.31
CA ARG A 49 -5.19 21.40 8.12
C ARG A 49 -4.69 20.51 6.99
N ILE A 50 -4.95 20.94 5.76
CA ILE A 50 -4.42 20.35 4.53
C ILE A 50 -3.41 21.33 3.94
N GLU A 51 -2.22 20.86 3.59
CA GLU A 51 -1.16 21.65 2.96
C GLU A 51 -0.97 21.33 1.48
N PHE A 52 -1.37 20.13 1.05
CA PHE A 52 -1.26 19.71 -0.34
C PHE A 52 -2.51 18.93 -0.76
N LYS A 53 -2.99 19.23 -1.97
CA LYS A 53 -3.99 18.45 -2.69
C LYS A 53 -3.51 18.19 -4.11
N GLY A 54 -3.54 16.94 -4.56
CA GLY A 54 -3.20 16.54 -5.91
C GLY A 54 -4.23 15.57 -6.48
N VAL A 55 -4.46 15.64 -7.78
CA VAL A 55 -5.36 14.74 -8.50
C VAL A 55 -4.74 14.38 -9.85
N LYS A 56 -4.61 13.08 -10.12
CA LYS A 56 -4.23 12.55 -11.42
C LYS A 56 -4.96 11.23 -11.66
N ARG A 57 -5.95 11.25 -12.57
CA ARG A 57 -6.82 10.09 -12.87
C ARG A 57 -7.46 9.57 -11.58
N GLU A 58 -7.28 8.29 -11.22
CA GLU A 58 -7.75 7.66 -10.00
C GLU A 58 -6.87 7.93 -8.76
N PHE A 59 -5.72 8.59 -8.91
CA PHE A 59 -4.80 8.92 -7.82
C PHE A 59 -5.08 10.33 -7.28
N VAL A 60 -5.80 10.39 -6.17
CA VAL A 60 -6.10 11.61 -5.41
C VAL A 60 -5.27 11.57 -4.14
N THR A 61 -4.57 12.66 -3.84
CA THR A 61 -3.65 12.74 -2.70
C THR A 61 -3.91 13.98 -1.88
N HIS A 62 -4.21 13.83 -0.60
CA HIS A 62 -4.22 14.93 0.37
C HIS A 62 -3.14 14.72 1.43
N THR A 63 -2.31 15.73 1.67
CA THR A 63 -1.34 15.73 2.76
C THR A 63 -1.62 16.87 3.72
N GLY A 64 -1.54 16.58 5.01
CA GLY A 64 -1.94 17.52 6.05
C GLY A 64 -1.53 17.05 7.43
N TYR A 65 -2.19 17.58 8.46
CA TYR A 65 -1.85 17.34 9.85
C TYR A 65 -3.05 16.96 10.70
N ILE A 66 -2.83 16.06 11.65
CA ILE A 66 -3.64 15.87 12.85
C ILE A 66 -2.72 16.11 14.05
N GLY A 67 -2.99 17.14 14.83
CA GLY A 67 -2.08 17.68 15.84
C GLY A 67 -0.73 18.03 15.22
N GLN A 68 0.32 17.36 15.69
CA GLN A 68 1.68 17.51 15.16
C GLN A 68 2.05 16.43 14.13
N LYS A 69 1.20 15.40 13.95
CA LYS A 69 1.47 14.29 13.04
C LYS A 69 1.09 14.69 11.62
N ARG A 70 2.07 14.68 10.72
CA ARG A 70 1.88 14.84 9.28
C ARG A 70 1.43 13.51 8.68
N LEU A 71 0.39 13.53 7.85
CA LEU A 71 -0.24 12.36 7.26
C LEU A 71 -0.55 12.62 5.79
N THR A 72 -0.45 11.58 4.96
CA THR A 72 -0.93 11.58 3.58
C THR A 72 -2.06 10.58 3.44
N VAL A 73 -3.12 10.96 2.74
CA VAL A 73 -4.15 10.04 2.25
C VAL A 73 -4.04 9.99 0.74
N LEU A 74 -3.94 8.79 0.17
CA LEU A 74 -3.74 8.56 -1.27
C LEU A 74 -4.73 7.50 -1.76
N SER A 75 -5.52 7.80 -2.79
CA SER A 75 -6.30 6.76 -3.47
C SER A 75 -5.43 5.98 -4.43
N THR A 76 -5.66 4.67 -4.48
CA THR A 76 -4.90 3.74 -5.30
C THR A 76 -5.69 3.26 -6.51
N GLY A 77 -7.01 3.34 -6.49
CA GLY A 77 -7.86 2.58 -7.39
C GLY A 77 -8.06 1.14 -6.91
N ILE A 78 -8.53 0.29 -7.83
CA ILE A 78 -8.88 -1.12 -7.59
C ILE A 78 -7.83 -1.99 -8.25
N GLY A 79 -7.34 -3.00 -7.54
CA GLY A 79 -6.43 -4.00 -8.09
C GLY A 79 -5.01 -3.92 -7.53
N PRO A 80 -4.32 -5.07 -7.40
CA PRO A 80 -2.91 -5.12 -7.00
C PRO A 80 -1.97 -4.41 -7.98
N ASP A 81 -2.27 -4.43 -9.28
CA ASP A 81 -1.55 -3.66 -10.31
C ASP A 81 -1.52 -2.15 -10.02
N ASN A 82 -2.66 -1.60 -9.59
CA ASN A 82 -2.76 -0.23 -9.14
C ASN A 82 -1.95 0.03 -7.85
N ILE A 83 -1.92 -0.94 -6.93
CA ILE A 83 -1.07 -0.89 -5.73
C ILE A 83 0.42 -0.91 -6.11
N ASP A 84 0.81 -1.69 -7.11
CA ASP A 84 2.19 -1.80 -7.58
C ASP A 84 2.74 -0.44 -8.03
N ILE A 85 1.98 0.25 -8.90
CA ILE A 85 2.31 1.61 -9.35
C ILE A 85 2.50 2.54 -8.16
N VAL A 86 1.56 2.52 -7.22
CA VAL A 86 1.58 3.41 -6.05
C VAL A 86 2.80 3.13 -5.18
N LEU A 87 3.09 1.88 -4.84
CA LEU A 87 4.18 1.54 -3.94
C LEU A 87 5.55 1.82 -4.56
N ASN A 88 5.75 1.51 -5.84
CA ASN A 88 7.01 1.83 -6.52
C ASN A 88 7.24 3.35 -6.58
N GLU A 89 6.21 4.13 -6.91
CA GLU A 89 6.37 5.59 -6.96
C GLU A 89 6.51 6.23 -5.57
N LEU A 90 5.87 5.69 -4.53
CA LEU A 90 6.09 6.11 -3.15
C LEU A 90 7.52 5.84 -2.68
N ASP A 91 8.08 4.68 -3.02
CA ASP A 91 9.49 4.39 -2.74
C ASP A 91 10.41 5.37 -3.46
N MET A 92 10.16 5.64 -4.75
CA MET A 92 10.91 6.66 -5.48
C MET A 92 10.85 8.03 -4.80
N LEU A 93 9.67 8.47 -4.35
CA LEU A 93 9.51 9.75 -3.66
C LEU A 93 10.26 9.81 -2.34
N ALA A 94 10.33 8.70 -1.60
CA ALA A 94 10.97 8.63 -0.29
C ALA A 94 12.49 8.41 -0.38
N ASN A 95 12.94 7.59 -1.33
CA ASN A 95 14.27 7.00 -1.35
C ASN A 95 15.11 7.38 -2.57
N MET A 96 14.58 8.11 -3.55
CA MET A 96 15.35 8.63 -4.67
C MET A 96 15.54 10.15 -4.59
N ASP A 97 16.68 10.61 -5.05
CA ASP A 97 16.90 11.99 -5.50
C ASP A 97 16.45 12.06 -6.96
N LEU A 98 15.25 12.60 -7.20
CA LEU A 98 14.63 12.65 -8.52
C LEU A 98 15.37 13.60 -9.48
N GLU A 99 16.05 14.61 -8.95
CA GLU A 99 16.80 15.59 -9.75
C GLU A 99 18.11 14.96 -10.25
N ASN A 100 18.87 14.35 -9.34
CA ASN A 100 20.16 13.74 -9.66
C ASN A 100 20.05 12.30 -10.17
N ARG A 101 18.85 11.69 -10.08
CA ARG A 101 18.56 10.30 -10.45
C ARG A 101 19.43 9.29 -9.69
N GLN A 102 19.52 9.48 -8.37
CA GLN A 102 20.34 8.66 -7.51
C GLN A 102 19.54 8.15 -6.31
N VAL A 103 19.80 6.91 -5.91
CA VAL A 103 19.28 6.39 -4.63
C VAL A 103 19.86 7.22 -3.49
N ARG A 104 19.02 7.64 -2.54
CA ARG A 104 19.46 8.37 -1.34
C ARG A 104 20.31 7.46 -0.46
N LYS A 105 21.34 8.03 0.17
CA LYS A 105 22.23 7.28 1.07
C LYS A 105 21.52 6.79 2.34
N VAL A 106 20.59 7.60 2.84
CA VAL A 106 19.82 7.29 4.04
C VAL A 106 18.48 6.75 3.57
N HIS A 107 18.22 5.48 3.87
CA HIS A 107 16.94 4.86 3.61
C HIS A 107 15.86 5.46 4.52
N LYS A 108 14.73 5.78 3.93
CA LYS A 108 13.54 6.28 4.60
C LYS A 108 12.45 5.22 4.51
N THR A 109 12.00 4.79 5.68
CA THR A 109 10.89 3.83 5.80
C THR A 109 9.56 4.59 5.88
N LEU A 110 8.58 4.17 5.10
CA LEU A 110 7.21 4.69 5.14
C LEU A 110 6.32 3.73 5.93
N THR A 111 5.40 4.28 6.72
CA THR A 111 4.30 3.51 7.33
C THR A 111 3.09 3.60 6.42
N ILE A 112 2.64 2.47 5.85
CA ILE A 112 1.53 2.43 4.90
C ILE A 112 0.38 1.63 5.51
N ILE A 113 -0.81 2.23 5.57
CA ILE A 113 -2.03 1.61 6.10
C ILE A 113 -3.11 1.65 5.02
N ARG A 114 -3.60 0.49 4.59
CA ARG A 114 -4.72 0.44 3.64
C ARG A 114 -6.06 0.45 4.37
N LEU A 115 -6.86 1.49 4.14
CA LEU A 115 -8.24 1.62 4.61
C LEU A 115 -9.22 1.27 3.49
N GLY A 116 -9.64 0.00 3.48
CA GLY A 116 -10.49 -0.59 2.45
C GLY A 116 -11.89 -0.94 2.93
N THR A 117 -12.62 -1.58 2.01
CA THR A 117 -13.85 -2.34 2.29
C THR A 117 -13.62 -3.75 1.78
N SER A 118 -14.13 -4.75 2.48
CA SER A 118 -13.99 -6.15 2.10
C SER A 118 -15.29 -6.91 2.34
N GLY A 119 -15.42 -8.06 1.66
CA GLY A 119 -16.35 -9.11 2.05
C GLY A 119 -15.70 -10.04 3.08
N THR A 120 -16.51 -10.84 3.76
CA THR A 120 -16.06 -11.93 4.61
C THR A 120 -16.74 -13.22 4.19
N ILE A 121 -15.99 -14.32 4.19
CA ILE A 121 -16.51 -15.68 4.03
C ILE A 121 -16.79 -16.35 5.39
N CYS A 122 -16.38 -15.70 6.49
CA CYS A 122 -16.63 -16.16 7.85
C CYS A 122 -18.01 -15.68 8.30
N SER A 123 -18.94 -16.62 8.49
CA SER A 123 -20.34 -16.35 8.89
C SER A 123 -20.48 -15.61 10.22
N ASP A 124 -19.49 -15.76 11.10
CA ASP A 124 -19.54 -15.27 12.47
C ASP A 124 -19.06 -13.81 12.58
N ILE A 125 -18.59 -13.21 11.48
CA ILE A 125 -18.16 -11.82 11.43
C ILE A 125 -19.33 -10.95 10.96
N PRO A 126 -19.90 -10.08 11.81
CA PRO A 126 -21.02 -9.21 11.43
C PRO A 126 -20.67 -8.23 10.31
N VAL A 127 -21.68 -7.83 9.53
CA VAL A 127 -21.56 -6.69 8.61
C VAL A 127 -21.17 -5.43 9.39
N HIS A 128 -20.33 -4.58 8.81
CA HIS A 128 -19.75 -3.39 9.43
C HIS A 128 -18.70 -3.64 10.52
N SER A 129 -18.23 -4.88 10.68
CA SER A 129 -17.05 -5.16 11.51
C SER A 129 -15.81 -4.50 10.94
N LEU A 130 -14.93 -4.01 11.82
CA LEU A 130 -13.61 -3.53 11.44
C LEU A 130 -12.62 -4.67 11.56
N ILE A 131 -11.91 -4.95 10.46
CA ILE A 131 -10.94 -6.04 10.39
C ILE A 131 -9.55 -5.45 10.21
N VAL A 132 -8.60 -5.96 10.98
CA VAL A 132 -7.16 -5.75 10.76
C VAL A 132 -6.59 -7.01 10.16
N SER A 133 -5.87 -6.85 9.06
CA SER A 133 -5.20 -7.97 8.39
C SER A 133 -3.90 -8.29 9.12
N ASP A 134 -3.81 -9.48 9.70
CA ASP A 134 -2.55 -9.99 10.30
C ASP A 134 -1.67 -10.66 9.26
N GLY A 135 -2.28 -11.09 8.16
CA GLY A 135 -1.61 -11.59 6.98
C GLY A 135 -2.54 -11.52 5.78
N ALA A 136 -1.97 -11.73 4.60
CA ALA A 136 -2.71 -11.74 3.36
C ALA A 136 -2.25 -12.90 2.46
N ALA A 137 -3.23 -13.55 1.83
CA ALA A 137 -2.99 -14.49 0.73
C ALA A 137 -3.44 -13.83 -0.58
N GLY A 138 -2.53 -13.69 -1.54
CA GLY A 138 -2.82 -13.09 -2.84
C GLY A 138 -3.11 -14.13 -3.90
N LEU A 139 -4.20 -13.93 -4.65
CA LEU A 139 -4.64 -14.76 -5.79
C LEU A 139 -4.36 -14.09 -7.14
N ASP A 140 -3.74 -12.91 -7.13
CA ASP A 140 -3.57 -11.99 -8.26
C ASP A 140 -2.23 -12.13 -9.01
N ASN A 141 -1.35 -13.02 -8.57
CA ASN A 141 -0.02 -13.31 -9.11
C ASN A 141 0.99 -12.13 -9.12
N LEU A 142 0.64 -10.92 -8.70
CA LEU A 142 1.53 -9.74 -8.82
C LEU A 142 2.88 -9.96 -8.13
N LEU A 143 2.89 -10.48 -6.89
CA LEU A 143 4.13 -10.62 -6.14
C LEU A 143 5.09 -11.67 -6.72
N HIS A 144 4.68 -12.50 -7.67
CA HIS A 144 5.60 -13.41 -8.37
C HIS A 144 6.55 -12.68 -9.32
N PHE A 145 6.27 -11.42 -9.68
CA PHE A 145 7.20 -10.57 -10.42
C PHE A 145 8.33 -10.02 -9.53
N TYR A 146 8.24 -10.20 -8.21
CA TYR A 146 9.17 -9.67 -7.22
C TYR A 146 9.92 -10.80 -6.52
N HIS A 147 11.18 -10.55 -6.19
CA HIS A 147 11.92 -11.42 -5.29
C HIS A 147 11.65 -10.98 -3.85
N ALA A 148 10.92 -11.79 -3.11
CA ALA A 148 10.62 -11.54 -1.70
C ALA A 148 11.16 -12.70 -0.84
N GLU A 149 11.89 -12.35 0.21
CA GLU A 149 12.29 -13.30 1.24
C GLU A 149 11.11 -13.53 2.18
N LYS A 150 10.79 -14.80 2.44
CA LYS A 150 9.73 -15.19 3.37
C LYS A 150 10.32 -15.76 4.63
N THR A 151 9.65 -15.49 5.74
CA THR A 151 9.90 -16.18 7.01
C THR A 151 9.47 -17.64 6.92
N GLU A 152 9.93 -18.46 7.88
CA GLU A 152 9.47 -19.85 8.02
C GLU A 152 7.96 -19.92 8.26
N GLU A 153 7.41 -18.97 9.02
CA GLU A 153 5.98 -18.86 9.32
C GLU A 153 5.15 -18.59 8.06
N GLU A 154 5.56 -17.62 7.24
CA GLU A 154 4.90 -17.30 5.96
C GLU A 154 5.00 -18.47 4.98
N THR A 155 6.15 -19.12 4.91
CA THR A 155 6.36 -20.28 4.03
C THR A 155 5.46 -21.44 4.42
N ALA A 156 5.35 -21.74 5.72
CA ALA A 156 4.48 -22.79 6.23
C ALA A 156 3.00 -22.48 5.98
N MET A 157 2.57 -21.24 6.20
CA MET A 157 1.19 -20.81 5.97
C MET A 157 0.84 -20.85 4.48
N GLU A 158 1.74 -20.40 3.61
CA GLU A 158 1.56 -20.48 2.16
C GLU A 158 1.37 -21.91 1.69
N GLN A 159 2.21 -22.85 2.15
CA GLN A 159 2.09 -24.26 1.80
C GLN A 159 0.77 -24.86 2.29
N ALA A 160 0.36 -24.54 3.51
CA ALA A 160 -0.90 -24.98 4.07
C ALA A 160 -2.10 -24.43 3.29
N PHE A 161 -2.08 -23.14 2.95
CA PHE A 161 -3.13 -22.48 2.18
C PHE A 161 -3.25 -23.05 0.77
N ASN A 162 -2.13 -23.21 0.06
CA ASN A 162 -2.10 -23.79 -1.27
C ASN A 162 -2.62 -25.23 -1.28
N SER A 163 -2.24 -26.04 -0.29
CA SER A 163 -2.72 -27.42 -0.15
C SER A 163 -4.22 -27.49 0.16
N TRP A 164 -4.75 -26.52 0.90
CA TRP A 164 -6.16 -26.48 1.28
C TRP A 164 -7.08 -26.02 0.14
N MET A 165 -6.65 -25.01 -0.65
CA MET A 165 -7.47 -24.44 -1.71
C MET A 165 -7.60 -25.33 -2.95
N ASP A 166 -6.61 -26.20 -3.20
CA ASP A 166 -6.56 -27.10 -4.38
C ASP A 166 -6.85 -26.38 -5.71
N LEU A 167 -6.18 -25.23 -5.92
CA LEU A 167 -6.38 -24.41 -7.11
C LEU A 167 -5.74 -25.04 -8.36
N PRO A 168 -6.24 -24.71 -9.57
CA PRO A 168 -5.59 -25.11 -10.82
C PRO A 168 -4.13 -24.67 -10.86
N SER A 169 -3.27 -25.47 -11.48
CA SER A 169 -1.80 -25.27 -11.51
C SER A 169 -1.31 -23.92 -12.05
N GLY A 170 -2.17 -23.16 -12.74
CA GLY A 170 -1.85 -21.80 -13.22
C GLY A 170 -2.06 -20.69 -12.18
N ILE A 171 -2.63 -21.01 -11.01
CA ILE A 171 -2.85 -20.05 -9.92
C ILE A 171 -2.01 -20.52 -8.74
N VAL A 172 -0.98 -19.73 -8.41
CA VAL A 172 -0.09 -20.03 -7.29
C VAL A 172 -0.27 -18.94 -6.24
N PRO A 173 -1.16 -19.12 -5.26
CA PRO A 173 -1.28 -18.19 -4.15
C PRO A 173 0.05 -17.94 -3.44
N TYR A 174 0.26 -16.68 -3.06
CA TYR A 174 1.35 -16.29 -2.18
C TYR A 174 0.82 -15.81 -0.82
N PHE A 175 1.61 -15.90 0.24
CA PHE A 175 1.24 -15.44 1.58
C PHE A 175 2.32 -14.56 2.23
N PHE A 176 1.89 -13.49 2.90
CA PHE A 176 2.74 -12.59 3.69
C PHE A 176 2.03 -12.14 4.96
N LEU A 177 2.81 -11.91 6.02
CA LEU A 177 2.32 -11.33 7.27
C LEU A 177 2.33 -9.80 7.20
N ALA A 178 1.42 -9.18 7.95
CA ALA A 178 1.47 -7.75 8.20
C ALA A 178 2.54 -7.41 9.25
N ASP A 179 2.96 -6.14 9.28
CA ASP A 179 3.88 -5.66 10.31
C ASP A 179 3.24 -5.80 11.72
N LYS A 180 3.94 -6.52 12.61
CA LYS A 180 3.41 -6.90 13.92
C LYS A 180 3.19 -5.67 14.83
N GLU A 181 4.06 -4.66 14.74
CA GLU A 181 3.92 -3.44 15.54
C GLU A 181 2.74 -2.61 15.05
N LEU A 182 2.56 -2.52 13.73
CA LEU A 182 1.45 -1.81 13.12
C LEU A 182 0.10 -2.47 13.44
N VAL A 183 0.02 -3.80 13.37
CA VAL A 183 -1.18 -4.56 13.79
C VAL A 183 -1.48 -4.31 15.26
N GLN A 184 -0.49 -4.38 16.16
CA GLN A 184 -0.67 -4.15 17.59
C GLN A 184 -1.09 -2.72 17.93
N ALA A 185 -0.78 -1.74 17.07
CA ALA A 185 -1.25 -0.37 17.24
C ALA A 185 -2.78 -0.24 17.10
N PHE A 186 -3.44 -1.20 16.43
CA PHE A 186 -4.89 -1.28 16.41
C PHE A 186 -5.38 -1.93 17.71
N GLY A 187 -6.02 -1.13 18.56
CA GLY A 187 -6.51 -1.55 19.87
C GLY A 187 -7.82 -2.35 19.83
N SER A 188 -8.54 -2.33 20.96
CA SER A 188 -9.83 -3.02 21.10
C SER A 188 -10.86 -2.50 20.09
N GLY A 189 -11.59 -3.41 19.44
CA GLY A 189 -12.67 -3.09 18.50
C GLY A 189 -12.40 -3.54 17.07
N PHE A 190 -11.19 -4.04 16.78
CA PHE A 190 -10.85 -4.69 15.53
C PHE A 190 -10.83 -6.21 15.71
N THR A 191 -11.38 -6.92 14.73
CA THR A 191 -11.17 -8.37 14.58
C THR A 191 -9.92 -8.58 13.74
N SER A 192 -9.00 -9.42 14.17
CA SER A 192 -7.83 -9.75 13.36
C SER A 192 -8.10 -10.97 12.48
N GLY A 193 -7.45 -11.05 11.32
CA GLY A 193 -7.62 -12.19 10.42
C GLY A 193 -6.73 -12.16 9.18
N ILE A 194 -6.82 -13.22 8.39
CA ILE A 194 -6.14 -13.34 7.10
C ILE A 194 -7.04 -12.75 6.01
N THR A 195 -6.49 -11.88 5.18
CA THR A 195 -7.19 -11.29 4.04
C THR A 195 -6.85 -12.01 2.74
N LEU A 196 -7.87 -12.35 1.96
CA LEU A 196 -7.68 -12.89 0.61
C LEU A 196 -7.77 -11.75 -0.40
N THR A 197 -6.73 -11.57 -1.21
CA THR A 197 -6.69 -10.56 -2.29
C THR A 197 -6.99 -11.24 -3.61
N ALA A 198 -8.07 -10.81 -4.27
CA ALA A 198 -8.47 -11.31 -5.58
C ALA A 198 -7.97 -10.38 -6.72
N PRO A 199 -7.75 -10.92 -7.94
CA PRO A 199 -7.40 -10.11 -9.13
C PRO A 199 -8.57 -9.32 -9.74
N GLY A 200 -9.77 -9.37 -9.15
CA GLY A 200 -10.99 -8.73 -9.67
C GLY A 200 -12.25 -9.27 -9.00
#